data_AF-A0A377MC64-F1
#
_entry.id   AF-A0A377MC64-F1
#
_cell.length_a   1.000
_cell.length_b   1.000
_cell.length_c   1.000
_cell.angle_alpha   90.00
_cell.angle_beta   90.00
_cell.angle_gamma   90.00
#
_symmetry.space_group_name_H-M   'P 1'
#
loop_
_entity.id
_entity.type
_entity.pdbx_description
1 polymer ?
#
loop_
_entity_poly.entity_id
_entity_poly.type
_entity_poly.pdbx_seq_one_letter_code
_entity_poly.pdbx_strand_id
1 'polypeptide(L)'
;MLLGVLGFFIIAILASRNIHAAVLVSIVVTTLLGWMLGDVHYNGIVSAPPSVSTVIGHVDLAGSLNLGLAGVIFSFMLVNLFDSSGTLIGVTDKAGLGG
;
A
#
# COMPACT_ATOMS: atom_id res chain seq x y z
N MET A 1 14.30 12.06 -3.89
CA MET A 1 13.12 12.81 -4.41
C MET A 1 12.99 12.71 -5.93
N LEU A 2 14.06 12.87 -6.71
CA LEU A 2 14.02 12.81 -8.18
C LEU A 2 13.43 11.49 -8.73
N LEU A 3 13.86 10.33 -8.21
CA LEU A 3 13.32 9.02 -8.57
C LEU A 3 11.82 8.87 -8.27
N GLY A 4 11.32 9.54 -7.21
CA GLY A 4 9.91 9.53 -6.84
C GLY A 4 9.04 10.33 -7.80
N VAL A 5 9.52 11.51 -8.24
CA VAL A 5 8.85 12.31 -9.28
C VAL A 5 8.84 11.54 -10.60
N LEU A 6 9.97 10.93 -10.98
CA LEU A 6 10.08 10.12 -12.20
C LEU A 6 9.11 8.92 -12.19
N GLY A 7 9.03 8.21 -11.06
CA GLY A 7 8.06 7.12 -10.86
C GLY A 7 6.62 7.59 -11.01
N PHE A 8 6.25 8.70 -10.38
CA PHE A 8 4.90 9.26 -10.51
C PHE A 8 4.54 9.56 -11.98
N PHE A 9 5.47 10.14 -12.74
CA PHE A 9 5.25 10.39 -14.17
C PHE A 9 5.11 9.10 -14.98
N ILE A 10 5.91 8.06 -14.69
CA ILE A 10 5.77 6.75 -15.33
C ILE A 10 4.37 6.18 -15.06
N ILE A 11 3.93 6.19 -13.79
CA ILE A 11 2.59 5.72 -13.42
C ILE A 11 1.51 6.50 -14.18
N ALA A 12 1.60 7.83 -14.20
CA ALA A 12 0.61 8.69 -14.85
C ALA A 12 0.50 8.43 -16.37
N ILE A 13 1.64 8.30 -17.07
CA ILE A 13 1.69 8.04 -18.52
C ILE A 13 1.16 6.63 -18.82
N LEU A 14 1.56 5.63 -18.03
CA LEU A 14 1.22 4.24 -18.29
C LEU A 14 -0.23 3.92 -17.87
N ALA A 15 -0.74 4.59 -16.84
CA ALA A 15 -2.16 4.56 -16.46
C ALA A 15 -3.04 5.26 -17.49
N SER A 16 -2.59 6.39 -18.07
CA SER A 16 -3.28 7.05 -19.20
C SER A 16 -3.41 6.13 -20.42
N ARG A 17 -2.47 5.21 -20.61
CA ARG A 17 -2.49 4.18 -21.65
C ARG A 17 -3.37 2.95 -21.29
N ASN A 18 -4.15 2.99 -20.21
CA ASN A 18 -4.99 1.88 -19.71
C ASN A 18 -4.22 0.58 -19.42
N ILE A 19 -2.93 0.68 -19.07
CA ILE A 19 -2.15 -0.49 -18.67
C ILE A 19 -2.42 -0.78 -17.18
N HIS A 20 -3.18 -1.84 -16.91
CA HIS A 20 -3.52 -2.29 -15.54
C HIS A 20 -2.27 -2.51 -14.66
N ALA A 21 -1.14 -2.88 -15.27
CA ALA A 21 0.14 -3.10 -14.59
C ALA A 21 1.00 -1.82 -14.43
N ALA A 22 0.44 -0.62 -14.65
CA ALA A 22 1.19 0.64 -14.67
C ALA A 22 2.03 0.87 -13.40
N VAL A 23 1.43 0.60 -12.24
CA VAL A 23 2.08 0.75 -10.93
C VAL A 23 3.26 -0.22 -10.80
N LEU A 24 3.06 -1.49 -11.17
CA LEU A 24 4.08 -2.53 -11.07
C LEU A 24 5.28 -2.25 -11.98
N VAL A 25 5.03 -1.84 -13.23
CA VAL A 25 6.08 -1.45 -14.18
C VAL A 25 6.87 -0.26 -13.66
N SER A 26 6.20 0.75 -13.09
CA SER A 26 6.89 1.89 -12.50
C SER A 26 7.81 1.50 -11.35
N ILE A 27 7.39 0.60 -10.46
CA ILE A 27 8.21 0.15 -9.33
C ILE A 27 9.50 -0.52 -9.84
N VAL A 28 9.37 -1.40 -10.85
CA VAL A 28 10.52 -2.09 -11.43
C VAL A 28 11.49 -1.08 -12.06
N VAL A 29 10.97 -0.15 -12.86
CA VAL A 29 11.79 0.86 -13.55
C VAL A 29 12.48 1.80 -12.57
N THR A 30 11.79 2.33 -11.55
CA THR A 30 12.41 3.25 -10.58
C THR A 30 13.43 2.54 -9.70
N THR A 31 13.21 1.26 -9.37
CA THR A 31 14.16 0.46 -8.60
C THR A 31 15.44 0.18 -9.40
N LEU A 32 15.31 -0.21 -10.67
CA LEU A 32 16.45 -0.42 -11.58
C LEU A 32 17.24 0.88 -11.79
N LEU A 33 16.56 2.00 -12.00
CA LEU A 33 17.21 3.31 -12.14
C LEU A 33 17.92 3.72 -10.84
N GLY A 34 17.29 3.54 -9.68
CA GLY A 34 17.91 3.82 -8.38
C GLY A 34 19.14 2.95 -8.11
N TRP A 35 19.12 1.71 -8.58
CA TRP A 35 20.27 0.81 -8.50
C TRP A 35 21.41 1.22 -9.44
N MET A 36 21.10 1.58 -10.69
CA MET A 36 22.11 2.06 -11.66
C MET A 36 22.72 3.42 -11.29
N LEU A 37 21.95 4.30 -10.64
CA LEU A 37 22.41 5.61 -10.18
C LEU A 37 23.28 5.52 -8.91
N GLY A 38 23.41 4.34 -8.29
CA GLY A 38 24.19 4.13 -7.06
C GLY A 38 23.49 4.60 -5.78
N ASP A 39 22.27 5.14 -5.86
CA ASP A 39 21.46 5.57 -4.71
C ASP A 39 20.91 4.39 -3.89
N VAL A 40 20.84 3.18 -4.47
CA VAL A 40 20.35 1.97 -3.81
C VAL A 40 21.53 1.08 -3.41
N HIS A 41 21.92 1.17 -2.14
CA HIS A 41 22.89 0.26 -1.53
C HIS A 41 22.25 -1.11 -1.25
N TYR A 42 22.62 -2.11 -2.05
CA TYR A 42 22.21 -3.49 -1.85
C TYR A 42 22.89 -4.07 -0.60
N ASN A 43 22.19 -4.07 0.53
CA ASN A 43 22.69 -4.54 1.83
C ASN A 43 22.52 -6.07 2.04
N GLY A 44 22.36 -6.85 0.96
CA GLY A 44 22.23 -8.31 0.97
C GLY A 44 20.79 -8.83 0.95
N ILE A 45 20.63 -10.13 0.68
CA ILE A 45 19.33 -10.86 0.68
C ILE A 45 18.78 -11.03 2.10
N VAL A 46 19.66 -10.93 3.10
CA VAL A 46 19.38 -11.17 4.52
C VAL A 46 19.79 -9.94 5.34
N SER A 47 19.11 -8.82 5.13
CA SER A 47 19.04 -7.81 6.18
C SER A 47 18.24 -8.41 7.32
N ALA A 48 18.85 -8.57 8.50
CA ALA A 48 18.14 -8.99 9.69
C ALA A 48 16.86 -8.13 9.82
N PRO A 49 15.67 -8.74 9.92
CA PRO A 49 14.45 -7.96 10.05
C PRO A 49 14.65 -6.98 11.21
N PRO A 50 14.40 -5.68 11.00
CA PRO A 50 14.50 -4.70 12.07
C PRO A 50 13.71 -5.22 13.27
N SER A 51 14.31 -5.18 14.45
CA SER A 51 13.80 -5.86 15.62
C SER A 51 12.35 -5.49 15.88
N VAL A 52 11.46 -6.48 15.88
CA VAL A 52 10.03 -6.33 16.21
C VAL A 52 9.79 -5.75 17.60
N SER A 53 10.82 -5.69 18.45
CA SER A 53 10.83 -5.04 19.76
C SER A 53 10.38 -3.57 19.72
N THR A 54 10.58 -2.85 18.61
CA THR A 54 10.11 -1.46 18.49
C THR A 54 8.59 -1.37 18.34
N VAL A 55 7.93 -2.40 17.81
CA VAL A 55 6.48 -2.42 17.55
C VAL A 55 5.71 -3.08 18.69
N ILE A 56 6.30 -4.07 19.35
CA ILE A 56 5.67 -4.76 20.48
C ILE A 56 5.70 -3.82 21.71
N GLY A 57 4.52 -3.35 22.13
CA GLY A 57 4.35 -2.59 23.38
C GLY A 57 4.24 -1.06 23.25
N HIS A 58 4.40 -0.50 22.04
CA HIS A 58 4.19 0.93 21.77
C HIS A 58 2.83 1.22 21.11
N VAL A 59 1.85 0.32 21.25
CA VAL A 59 0.49 0.57 20.75
C VAL A 59 -0.19 1.56 21.69
N ASP A 60 -0.09 2.84 21.35
CA ASP A 60 -0.73 3.93 22.08
C ASP A 60 -2.26 3.93 21.84
N LEU A 61 -2.94 3.01 22.52
CA LEU A 61 -4.40 2.93 22.52
C LEU A 61 -5.02 4.20 23.11
N ALA A 62 -4.37 4.81 24.11
CA ALA A 62 -4.86 6.04 24.74
C ALA A 62 -4.81 7.24 23.78
N GLY A 63 -3.73 7.38 23.01
CA GLY A 63 -3.62 8.35 21.92
C GLY A 63 -4.53 8.06 20.73
N SER A 64 -4.88 6.78 20.50
CA SER A 64 -5.81 6.40 19.43
C SER A 64 -7.27 6.80 19.70
N LEU A 65 -7.66 6.94 20.97
CA LEU A 65 -9.00 7.38 21.39
C LEU A 65 -9.18 8.90 21.41
N ASN A 66 -8.19 9.66 20.95
CA ASN A 66 -8.30 11.10 20.80
C ASN A 66 -9.37 11.44 19.74
N LEU A 67 -10.21 12.45 19.97
CA LEU A 67 -11.37 12.74 19.10
C LEU A 67 -10.98 12.97 17.62
N GLY A 68 -9.79 13.52 17.35
CA GLY A 68 -9.30 13.71 15.99
C GLY A 68 -8.97 12.40 15.26
N LEU A 69 -8.46 11.40 15.98
CA LEU A 69 -8.06 10.11 15.42
C LEU A 69 -9.28 9.16 15.33
N ALA A 70 -10.23 9.27 16.27
CA ALA A 70 -11.50 8.55 16.24
C ALA A 70 -12.30 8.81 14.95
N GLY A 71 -12.33 10.05 14.46
CA GLY A 71 -12.98 10.39 13.18
C GLY A 71 -12.33 9.68 11.99
N VAL A 72 -10.99 9.66 11.93
CA VAL A 72 -10.21 8.97 10.89
C VAL A 72 -10.45 7.46 10.96
N ILE A 73 -10.42 6.85 12.15
CA ILE A 73 -10.72 5.43 12.36
C ILE A 73 -12.11 5.10 11.84
N PHE A 74 -13.12 5.91 12.19
CA PHE A 74 -14.49 5.66 11.77
C PHE A 74 -14.66 5.74 10.25
N SER A 75 -14.05 6.73 9.60
CA SER A 75 -14.04 6.83 8.13
C SER A 75 -13.37 5.64 7.47
N PHE A 76 -12.18 5.24 7.93
CA PHE A 76 -11.51 4.05 7.40
C PHE A 76 -12.30 2.76 7.67
N MET A 77 -12.91 2.62 8.84
CA MET A 77 -13.72 1.46 9.19
C MET A 77 -14.91 1.33 8.23
N LEU A 78 -15.63 2.42 7.95
CA LEU A 78 -16.76 2.39 7.02
C LEU A 78 -16.32 2.06 5.59
N VAL A 79 -15.22 2.65 5.11
CA VAL A 79 -14.66 2.34 3.78
C VAL A 79 -14.30 0.85 3.69
N ASN A 80 -13.60 0.31 4.69
CA ASN A 80 -13.23 -1.11 4.72
C ASN A 80 -14.45 -2.03 4.88
N LEU A 81 -15.44 -1.63 5.66
CA LEU A 81 -16.67 -2.39 5.84
C LEU A 81 -17.44 -2.51 4.52
N PHE A 82 -17.53 -1.42 3.75
CA PHE A 82 -18.21 -1.45 2.46
C PHE A 82 -17.42 -2.16 1.37
N ASP A 83 -16.10 -2.05 1.35
CA ASP A 83 -15.26 -2.82 0.41
C ASP A 83 -15.33 -4.32 0.71
N SER A 84 -15.20 -4.70 1.98
CA SER A 84 -15.32 -6.11 2.40
C SER A 84 -16.74 -6.65 2.20
N SER A 85 -17.78 -5.88 2.54
CA SER A 85 -19.18 -6.28 2.29
C SER A 85 -19.46 -6.39 0.79
N GLY A 86 -18.98 -5.44 -0.03
CA GLY A 86 -19.12 -5.47 -1.48
C GLY A 86 -18.44 -6.67 -2.13
N THR A 87 -17.23 -7.02 -1.68
CA THR A 87 -16.55 -8.24 -2.12
C THR A 87 -17.27 -9.51 -1.65
N LEU A 88 -17.77 -9.54 -0.41
CA LEU A 88 -18.51 -10.70 0.12
C LEU A 88 -19.83 -10.91 -0.65
N ILE A 89 -20.59 -9.85 -0.92
CA ILE A 89 -21.80 -9.90 -1.74
C ILE A 89 -21.47 -10.32 -3.17
N GLY A 90 -20.45 -9.71 -3.79
CA GLY A 90 -20.03 -10.05 -5.15
C GLY A 90 -19.52 -11.50 -5.29
N VAL A 91 -18.80 -12.01 -4.28
CA VAL A 91 -18.37 -13.41 -4.23
C VAL A 91 -19.54 -14.34 -3.95
N THR A 92 -20.48 -13.97 -3.07
CA THR A 92 -21.68 -14.80 -2.75
C THR A 92 -22.59 -14.93 -3.96
N ASP A 93 -22.81 -13.85 -4.70
CA ASP A 93 -23.55 -13.81 -5.97
C ASP A 93 -22.85 -14.66 -7.05
N LYS A 94 -21.54 -14.47 -7.24
CA LYS A 94 -20.72 -15.25 -8.18
C LYS A 94 -20.57 -16.72 -7.79
N ALA A 95 -20.61 -17.05 -6.50
CA ALA A 95 -20.51 -18.42 -5.97
C ALA A 95 -21.86 -19.15 -5.95
N GLY A 96 -22.96 -18.48 -6.33
CA GLY A 96 -24.29 -19.09 -6.37
C GLY A 96 -24.90 -19.37 -4.99
N LEU A 97 -24.40 -18.70 -3.94
CA LEU A 97 -24.86 -18.85 -2.56
C LEU A 97 -25.83 -17.72 -2.12
N GLY A 98 -26.26 -16.89 -3.07
CA GLY A 98 -27.15 -15.72 -2.84
C GLY A 98 -28.65 -16.03 -3.00
N GLY A 99 -29.06 -17.27 -2.78
CA GLY A 99 -30.47 -17.70 -2.72
C GLY A 99 -30.86 -18.10 -1.32
#